data_AF-A0AAW0G6J2-F1
#
_entry.id   AF-A0AAW0G6J2-F1
#
_cell.length_a   1.000
_cell.length_b   1.000
_cell.length_c   1.000
_cell.angle_alpha   90.00
_cell.angle_beta   90.00
_cell.angle_gamma   90.00
#
_symmetry.space_group_name_H-M   'P 1'
#
loop_
_entity.id
_entity.type
_entity.pdbx_description
1 polymer ?
#
loop_
_entity_poly.entity_id
_entity_poly.type
_entity_poly.pdbx_seq_one_letter_code
_entity_poly.pdbx_strand_id
1 'polypeptide(L)'
;MAIFGLWVINKAGGLVYERSFGDGLPRLTSNEYLVLAGTLHGIHAITSRLSPTGSSSGAQVIEGETFKMTILLTATGTKFVLLTSLAESTADAVLQKVYEAYGDAVMKNPFHTPEMPIRSEGFDRRITSLFG
;
A
#
# COMPACT_ATOMS: atom_id res chain seq x y z
N MET A 1 -8.84 2.13 -16.65
CA MET A 1 -8.60 2.89 -15.42
C MET A 1 -9.36 2.20 -14.32
N ALA A 2 -8.68 1.31 -13.62
CA ALA A 2 -9.26 0.49 -12.57
C ALA A 2 -8.26 0.37 -11.42
N ILE A 3 -8.78 0.42 -10.21
CA ILE A 3 -8.01 0.22 -8.98
C ILE A 3 -8.41 -1.17 -8.47
N PHE A 4 -7.43 -2.06 -8.33
CA PHE A 4 -7.65 -3.46 -7.98
C PHE A 4 -7.58 -3.68 -6.47
N GLY A 5 -6.64 -3.00 -5.80
CA GLY A 5 -6.44 -3.16 -4.36
C GLY A 5 -5.53 -2.13 -3.73
N LEU A 6 -5.62 -2.02 -2.41
CA LEU A 6 -4.83 -1.16 -1.55
C LEU A 6 -4.24 -1.98 -0.40
N TRP A 7 -2.92 -1.91 -0.23
CA TRP A 7 -2.24 -2.48 0.93
C TRP A 7 -1.57 -1.39 1.77
N VAL A 8 -1.57 -1.60 3.09
CA VAL A 8 -0.72 -0.84 4.02
C VAL A 8 0.23 -1.81 4.70
N ILE A 9 1.51 -1.57 4.53
CA ILE A 9 2.59 -2.37 5.09
C ILE A 9 3.30 -1.52 6.12
N ASN A 10 3.42 -2.04 7.34
CA ASN A 10 4.03 -1.33 8.45
C ASN A 10 5.56 -1.19 8.28
N LYS A 11 6.22 -0.51 9.22
CA LYS A 11 7.66 -0.26 9.16
C LYS A 11 8.46 -1.56 9.22
N ALA A 12 7.97 -2.56 9.94
CA ALA A 12 8.58 -3.88 10.07
C ALA A 12 8.33 -4.82 8.86
N GLY A 13 7.56 -4.39 7.86
CA GLY A 13 7.25 -5.21 6.67
C GLY A 13 6.04 -6.12 6.82
N GLY A 14 5.27 -6.01 7.90
CA GLY A 14 4.01 -6.71 8.09
C GLY A 14 2.84 -6.01 7.40
N LEU A 15 1.98 -6.78 6.76
CA LEU A 15 0.71 -6.28 6.21
C LEU A 15 -0.24 -5.93 7.36
N VAL A 16 -0.65 -4.67 7.45
CA VAL A 16 -1.58 -4.19 8.49
C VAL A 16 -2.95 -3.80 7.93
N TYR A 17 -3.07 -3.65 6.61
CA TYR A 17 -4.35 -3.43 5.94
C TYR A 17 -4.31 -3.97 4.53
N GLU A 18 -5.39 -4.60 4.11
CA GLU A 18 -5.62 -5.10 2.75
C GLU A 18 -7.06 -4.80 2.39
N ARG A 19 -7.26 -4.29 1.17
CA ARG A 19 -8.59 -4.15 0.60
C ARG A 19 -8.57 -4.31 -0.90
N SER A 20 -9.49 -5.11 -1.42
CA SER A 20 -9.76 -5.26 -2.85
C SER A 20 -11.00 -4.46 -3.26
N PHE A 21 -10.98 -3.87 -4.47
CA PHE A 21 -12.04 -2.97 -4.96
C PHE A 21 -12.73 -3.44 -6.25
N GLY A 22 -12.29 -4.53 -6.87
CA GLY A 22 -12.92 -4.99 -8.10
C GLY A 22 -12.38 -6.32 -8.61
N ASP A 23 -12.99 -6.79 -9.68
CA ASP A 23 -12.56 -7.96 -10.42
C ASP A 23 -11.41 -7.58 -11.37
N GLY A 24 -10.36 -8.39 -11.42
CA GLY A 24 -9.19 -8.11 -12.27
C GLY A 24 -7.89 -8.74 -11.78
N LEU A 25 -7.82 -9.05 -10.49
CA LEU A 25 -6.76 -9.86 -9.90
C LEU A 25 -7.34 -11.11 -9.23
N PRO A 26 -6.60 -12.23 -9.20
CA PRO A 26 -7.00 -13.40 -8.42
C PRO A 26 -7.18 -13.05 -6.94
N ARG A 27 -8.21 -13.61 -6.31
CA ARG A 27 -8.35 -13.53 -4.86
C ARG A 27 -7.32 -14.43 -4.20
N LEU A 28 -6.56 -13.86 -3.28
CA LEU A 28 -5.57 -14.57 -2.50
C LEU A 28 -6.10 -14.84 -1.09
N THR A 29 -5.53 -15.86 -0.45
CA THR A 29 -5.72 -16.12 0.97
C THR A 29 -5.01 -15.06 1.82
N SER A 30 -5.42 -14.89 3.07
CA SER A 30 -4.78 -13.95 4.00
C SER A 30 -3.29 -14.22 4.18
N ASN A 31 -2.87 -15.49 4.17
CA ASN A 31 -1.46 -15.87 4.30
C ASN A 31 -0.65 -15.49 3.06
N GLU A 32 -1.21 -15.63 1.86
CA GLU A 32 -0.54 -15.22 0.62
C GLU A 32 -0.34 -13.70 0.59
N TYR A 33 -1.33 -12.91 0.99
CA TYR A 33 -1.15 -11.46 1.12
C TYR A 33 -0.05 -11.10 2.14
N LEU A 34 0.02 -11.79 3.28
CA LEU A 34 1.08 -11.58 4.27
C LEU A 34 2.47 -11.87 3.69
N VAL A 35 2.60 -12.98 2.97
CA VAL A 35 3.85 -13.35 2.29
C VAL A 35 4.22 -12.30 1.24
N LEU A 36 3.28 -11.89 0.38
CA LEU A 36 3.53 -10.90 -0.67
C LEU A 36 3.94 -9.54 -0.10
N ALA A 37 3.31 -9.09 0.99
CA ALA A 37 3.70 -7.86 1.66
C ALA A 37 5.13 -7.91 2.20
N GLY A 38 5.51 -9.03 2.83
CA GLY A 38 6.89 -9.25 3.30
C GLY A 38 7.90 -9.31 2.15
N THR A 39 7.55 -10.00 1.06
CA THR A 39 8.38 -10.03 -0.15
C THR A 39 8.56 -8.64 -0.75
N LEU A 40 7.48 -7.86 -0.87
CA LEU A 40 7.53 -6.49 -1.37
C LEU A 40 8.40 -5.59 -0.49
N HIS A 41 8.28 -5.74 0.82
CA HIS A 41 9.13 -5.02 1.77
C HIS A 41 10.62 -5.34 1.55
N GLY A 42 10.96 -6.62 1.35
CA GLY A 42 12.31 -7.06 1.01
C GLY A 42 12.81 -6.49 -0.32
N ILE A 43 12.00 -6.54 -1.38
CA ILE A 43 12.32 -5.96 -2.70
C ILE A 43 12.60 -4.46 -2.56
N HIS A 44 11.75 -3.73 -1.82
CA HIS A 44 11.94 -2.30 -1.61
C HIS A 44 13.25 -1.99 -0.86
N ALA A 45 13.62 -2.80 0.13
CA ALA A 45 14.90 -2.67 0.84
C ALA A 45 16.11 -2.95 -0.07
N ILE A 46 16.04 -4.01 -0.89
CA ILE A 46 17.13 -4.36 -1.83
C ILE A 46 17.32 -3.24 -2.87
N THR A 47 16.23 -2.78 -3.48
CA THR A 47 16.26 -1.74 -4.51
C THR A 47 16.77 -0.38 -4.00
N SER A 48 16.61 -0.10 -2.70
CA SER A 48 17.21 1.10 -2.07
C SER A 48 18.76 1.09 -2.10
N ARG A 49 19.37 -0.10 -2.19
CA ARG A 49 20.83 -0.30 -2.20
C ARG A 49 21.40 -0.64 -3.58
N LEU A 50 20.54 -0.90 -4.56
CA LEU A 50 20.95 -1.36 -5.89
C LEU A 50 21.21 -0.20 -6.88
N SER A 51 20.86 1.03 -6.52
CA SER A 51 20.94 2.18 -7.41
C SER A 51 22.39 2.46 -7.85
N PRO A 52 22.69 2.44 -9.16
CA PRO A 52 24.04 2.66 -9.68
C PRO A 52 24.48 4.13 -9.62
N THR A 53 23.53 5.07 -9.44
CA THR A 53 23.77 6.52 -9.53
C THR A 53 23.73 7.22 -8.17
N GLY A 54 23.73 6.48 -7.06
CA GLY A 54 23.73 7.04 -5.69
C GLY A 54 22.56 6.54 -4.84
N SER A 55 22.23 7.28 -3.77
CA SER A 55 21.20 6.88 -2.82
C SER A 55 19.81 6.78 -3.47
N SER A 56 19.12 5.67 -3.23
CA SER A 56 17.77 5.39 -3.71
C SER A 56 16.79 5.25 -2.55
N SER A 57 15.53 5.63 -2.79
CA SER A 57 14.41 5.49 -1.84
C SER A 57 13.68 4.16 -1.97
N GLY A 58 14.23 3.20 -2.73
CA GLY A 58 13.62 1.89 -2.98
C GLY A 58 12.64 1.88 -4.14
N ALA A 59 12.03 0.72 -4.39
CA ALA A 59 11.04 0.54 -5.46
C ALA A 59 9.82 1.45 -5.24
N GLN A 60 9.50 2.29 -6.23
CA GLN A 60 8.34 3.16 -6.24
C GLN A 60 7.22 2.64 -7.14
N VAL A 61 7.58 1.97 -8.24
CA VAL A 61 6.63 1.38 -9.19
C VAL A 61 7.14 0.00 -9.59
N ILE A 62 6.26 -0.99 -9.59
CA ILE A 62 6.48 -2.32 -10.15
C ILE A 62 5.35 -2.58 -11.15
N GLU A 63 5.71 -2.80 -12.40
CA GLU A 63 4.76 -3.01 -13.50
C GLU A 63 4.88 -4.44 -14.02
N GLY A 64 3.75 -5.13 -14.12
CA GLY A 64 3.61 -6.41 -14.81
C GLY A 64 2.85 -6.24 -16.12
N GLU A 65 2.42 -7.36 -16.72
CA GLU A 65 1.70 -7.32 -18.00
C GLU A 65 0.27 -6.76 -17.89
N THR A 66 -0.37 -6.94 -16.73
CA THR A 66 -1.79 -6.62 -16.54
C THR A 66 -2.05 -5.64 -15.39
N PHE A 67 -1.06 -5.44 -14.52
CA PHE A 67 -1.21 -4.61 -13.33
C PHE A 67 0.03 -3.77 -13.08
N LYS A 68 -0.18 -2.66 -12.38
CA LYS A 68 0.85 -1.76 -11.90
C LYS A 68 0.68 -1.56 -10.41
N MET A 69 1.78 -1.72 -9.68
CA MET A 69 1.87 -1.49 -8.26
C MET A 69 2.64 -0.21 -8.00
N THR A 70 1.99 0.79 -7.41
CA THR A 70 2.62 2.06 -7.00
C THR A 70 2.81 2.06 -5.49
N ILE A 71 3.99 2.46 -5.02
CA ILE A 71 4.43 2.36 -3.63
C ILE A 71 4.81 3.75 -3.12
N LEU A 72 4.07 4.21 -2.12
CA LEU A 72 4.37 5.41 -1.33
C LEU A 72 5.02 5.01 0.00
N LEU A 73 6.31 5.27 0.15
CA LEU A 73 7.01 5.17 1.45
C LEU A 73 6.88 6.50 2.21
N THR A 74 6.33 6.47 3.42
CA THR A 74 6.28 7.66 4.29
C THR A 74 7.58 7.86 5.05
N ALA A 75 7.81 9.08 5.56
CA ALA A 75 8.95 9.37 6.44
C ALA A 75 8.96 8.54 7.74
N THR A 76 7.80 8.02 8.17
CA THR A 76 7.68 7.13 9.34
C THR A 76 8.00 5.66 9.02
N GLY A 77 8.16 5.31 7.74
CA GLY A 77 8.53 3.97 7.29
C GLY A 77 7.37 3.07 6.85
N THR A 78 6.13 3.52 7.02
CA THR A 78 4.92 2.85 6.53
C THR A 78 4.85 2.96 5.01
N LYS A 79 4.42 1.88 4.35
CA LYS A 79 4.29 1.82 2.89
C LYS A 79 2.82 1.67 2.53
N PHE A 80 2.35 2.53 1.64
CA PHE A 80 1.03 2.45 1.03
C PHE A 80 1.21 1.97 -0.40
N VAL A 81 0.49 0.93 -0.77
CA VAL A 81 0.69 0.23 -2.05
C VAL A 81 -0.64 0.15 -2.77
N LEU A 82 -0.69 0.73 -3.97
CA LEU A 82 -1.89 0.71 -4.80
C LEU A 82 -1.68 -0.20 -6.01
N LEU A 83 -2.56 -1.17 -6.18
CA LEU A 83 -2.60 -2.05 -7.35
C LEU A 83 -3.64 -1.51 -8.32
N THR A 84 -3.23 -1.29 -9.57
CA THR A 84 -4.04 -0.61 -10.59
C THR A 84 -3.85 -1.23 -11.97
N SER A 85 -4.71 -0.89 -12.93
CA SER A 85 -4.48 -1.16 -14.35
C SER A 85 -3.32 -0.32 -14.90
N LEU A 86 -2.62 -0.77 -15.94
CA LEU A 86 -1.47 -0.06 -16.53
C LEU A 86 -1.77 1.38 -16.97
N ALA A 87 -2.98 1.64 -17.43
CA ALA A 87 -3.41 2.97 -17.88
C ALA A 87 -3.72 3.95 -16.73
N GLU A 88 -3.63 3.52 -15.47
CA GLU A 88 -3.95 4.38 -14.32
C GLU A 88 -2.80 5.34 -14.00
N SER A 89 -3.11 6.63 -13.98
CA SER A 89 -2.13 7.71 -13.78
C SER A 89 -2.31 8.45 -12.46
N THR A 90 -3.43 8.27 -11.75
CA THR A 90 -3.71 9.03 -10.52
C THR A 90 -3.21 8.35 -9.24
N ALA A 91 -2.43 7.28 -9.35
CA ALA A 91 -2.05 6.43 -8.20
C ALA A 91 -1.36 7.22 -7.07
N ASP A 92 -0.42 8.12 -7.41
CA ASP A 92 0.30 8.91 -6.40
C ASP A 92 -0.61 9.87 -5.63
N ALA A 93 -1.50 10.56 -6.35
CA ALA A 93 -2.47 11.48 -5.75
C ALA A 93 -3.47 10.74 -4.84
N VAL A 94 -3.87 9.54 -5.23
CA VAL A 94 -4.75 8.69 -4.43
C VAL A 94 -4.03 8.18 -3.18
N LEU A 95 -2.80 7.69 -3.31
CA LEU A 95 -1.99 7.24 -2.18
C LEU A 95 -1.76 8.36 -1.14
N GLN A 96 -1.58 9.60 -1.60
CA GLN A 96 -1.48 10.75 -0.71
C GLN A 96 -2.77 10.97 0.11
N LYS A 97 -3.95 10.89 -0.53
CA LYS A 97 -5.25 10.98 0.18
C LYS A 97 -5.47 9.82 1.14
N VAL A 98 -5.02 8.62 0.78
CA VAL A 98 -5.05 7.44 1.67
C VAL A 98 -4.17 7.67 2.90
N TYR A 99 -2.98 8.24 2.74
CA TYR A 99 -2.09 8.56 3.85
C TYR A 99 -2.70 9.60 4.79
N GLU A 100 -3.36 10.64 4.25
CA GLU A 100 -4.11 11.62 5.05
C GLU A 100 -5.25 10.96 5.84
N ALA A 101 -6.04 10.09 5.18
CA ALA A 101 -7.09 9.32 5.84
C ALA A 101 -6.55 8.39 6.94
N TYR A 102 -5.38 7.80 6.75
CA TYR A 102 -4.69 6.98 7.74
C TYR A 102 -4.30 7.80 8.97
N GLY A 103 -3.71 8.99 8.75
CA GLY A 103 -3.39 9.92 9.82
C GLY A 103 -4.62 10.28 10.65
N ASP A 104 -5.73 10.59 9.98
CA ASP A 104 -6.96 11.05 10.63
C ASP A 104 -7.75 9.95 11.36
N ALA A 105 -7.92 8.79 10.73
CA ALA A 105 -8.84 7.75 11.19
C ALA A 105 -8.17 6.58 11.91
N VAL A 106 -6.84 6.48 11.81
CA VAL A 106 -6.06 5.40 12.44
C VAL A 106 -5.13 5.98 13.51
N MET A 107 -4.25 6.93 13.14
CA MET A 107 -3.23 7.45 14.07
C MET A 107 -3.79 8.35 15.17
N LYS A 108 -4.93 9.02 14.94
CA LYS A 108 -5.62 9.80 15.98
C LYS A 108 -6.47 8.95 16.93
N ASN A 109 -6.64 7.65 16.67
CA ASN A 109 -7.39 6.78 17.56
C ASN A 109 -6.51 6.33 18.74
N PRO A 110 -6.80 6.73 19.99
CA PRO A 110 -5.96 6.39 21.14
C PRO A 110 -5.93 4.89 21.48
N PHE A 111 -6.87 4.11 20.93
CA PHE A 111 -6.93 2.67 21.12
C PHE A 111 -6.24 1.88 20.00
N HIS A 112 -5.74 2.55 18.96
CA HIS A 112 -4.98 1.88 17.92
C HIS A 112 -3.53 1.71 18.37
N THR A 113 -3.07 0.46 18.43
CA THR A 113 -1.65 0.15 18.65
C THR A 113 -0.90 0.23 17.32
N PRO A 114 0.15 1.06 17.19
CA PRO A 114 0.96 1.13 15.99
C PRO A 114 1.50 -0.24 15.57
N GLU A 115 1.77 -0.40 14.27
CA GLU A 115 2.27 -1.63 13.65
C GLU A 115 1.32 -2.85 13.70
N MET A 116 0.16 -2.74 14.36
CA MET A 116 -0.87 -3.79 14.39
C MET A 116 -1.91 -3.63 13.28
N PRO A 117 -2.68 -4.68 12.93
CA PRO A 117 -3.71 -4.60 11.91
C PRO A 117 -4.72 -3.46 12.14
N ILE A 118 -5.02 -2.73 11.08
CA ILE A 118 -5.94 -1.60 11.09
C ILE A 118 -7.37 -2.12 11.05
N ARG A 119 -8.08 -2.01 12.18
CA ARG A 119 -9.50 -2.37 12.34
C ARG A 119 -10.31 -1.11 12.67
N SER A 120 -10.38 -0.18 11.73
CA SER A 120 -11.05 1.12 11.90
C SER A 120 -12.14 1.30 10.86
N GLU A 121 -13.41 1.24 11.29
CA GLU A 121 -14.54 1.51 10.40
C GLU A 121 -14.47 2.91 9.78
N GLY A 122 -13.96 3.89 10.53
CA GLY A 122 -13.78 5.26 10.04
C GLY A 122 -12.77 5.32 8.90
N PHE A 123 -11.70 4.52 8.97
CA PHE A 123 -10.75 4.38 7.89
C PHE A 123 -11.39 3.69 6.69
N ASP A 124 -12.09 2.57 6.91
CA ASP A 124 -12.77 1.84 5.84
C ASP A 124 -13.79 2.70 5.08
N ARG A 125 -14.57 3.53 5.79
CA ARG A 125 -15.52 4.45 5.15
C ARG A 125 -14.81 5.48 4.28
N ARG A 126 -13.73 6.09 4.77
CA ARG A 126 -12.93 7.06 3.99
C ARG A 126 -12.30 6.43 2.75
N ILE A 127 -11.74 5.24 2.90
CA ILE A 127 -11.20 4.45 1.79
C ILE A 127 -12.30 4.17 0.76
N THR A 128 -13.47 3.67 1.20
CA THR A 128 -14.61 3.44 0.28
C THR A 128 -14.98 4.68 -0.50
N SER A 129 -15.04 5.84 0.16
CA SER A 129 -15.38 7.12 -0.47
C SER A 129 -14.33 7.63 -1.46
N LEU A 130 -13.09 7.15 -1.38
CA LEU A 130 -12.02 7.53 -2.31
C LEU A 130 -12.02 6.69 -3.59
N PHE A 131 -12.59 5.49 -3.54
CA PHE A 131 -12.54 4.50 -4.63
C PHE A 131 -13.92 4.15 -5.21
N GLY A 132 -15.01 4.59 -4.57
CA GLY A 132 -16.40 4.38 -4.99
C GLY A 132 -17.03 5.58 -5.67
#